data_AF-A0A0Q5VS27-F1
#
_entry.id   AF-A0A0Q5VS27-F1
#
_cell.length_a   1.000
_cell.length_b   1.000
_cell.length_c   1.000
_cell.angle_alpha   90.00
_cell.angle_beta   90.00
_cell.angle_gamma   90.00
#
_symmetry.space_group_name_H-M   'P 1'
#
loop_
_entity.id
_entity.type
_entity.pdbx_description
1 polymer ?
#
loop_
_entity_poly.entity_id
_entity_poly.type
_entity_poly.pdbx_seq_one_letter_code
_entity_poly.pdbx_strand_id
1 'polypeptide(L)'
;MTTTTDVLRSLGVRPEDADLTVVQFATAFCAPCRATKARLTQLQTTHPGLAAVHVDAESQLEAVRALDVRRTPTLFYLDRAGTVLGRSSGAPRPDELRALVDAHAPAAPAS
;
A
#
# COMPACT_ATOMS: atom_id res chain seq x y z
N MET A 1 19.44 5.78 -11.44
CA MET A 1 18.92 4.63 -10.66
C MET A 1 17.47 4.95 -10.38
N THR A 2 16.53 4.18 -10.92
CA THR A 2 15.10 4.38 -10.66
C THR A 2 14.82 4.01 -9.21
N THR A 3 14.23 4.91 -8.43
CA THR A 3 13.86 4.61 -7.04
C THR A 3 12.55 3.82 -7.00
N THR A 4 12.26 3.16 -5.87
CA THR A 4 10.96 2.51 -5.64
C THR A 4 9.81 3.48 -5.89
N THR A 5 9.93 4.71 -5.38
CA THR A 5 8.89 5.74 -5.53
C THR A 5 8.68 6.16 -6.98
N ASP A 6 9.75 6.24 -7.79
CA ASP A 6 9.62 6.56 -9.23
C ASP A 6 8.79 5.50 -9.97
N VAL A 7 9.05 4.20 -9.69
CA VAL A 7 8.27 3.10 -10.27
C VAL A 7 6.82 3.16 -9.79
N LEU A 8 6.58 3.43 -8.52
CA LEU A 8 5.21 3.55 -8.00
C LEU A 8 4.46 4.75 -8.63
N ARG A 9 5.14 5.87 -8.83
CA ARG A 9 4.56 7.06 -9.48
C ARG A 9 4.20 6.80 -10.94
N SER A 10 5.00 6.02 -11.67
CA SER A 10 4.68 5.63 -13.06
C SER A 10 3.43 4.74 -13.16
N LEU A 11 3.09 4.02 -12.10
CA LEU A 11 1.84 3.27 -11.95
C LEU A 11 0.63 4.13 -11.53
N GLY A 12 0.81 5.45 -11.41
CA GLY A 12 -0.26 6.36 -11.00
C GLY A 12 -0.36 6.60 -9.48
N VAL A 13 0.57 6.09 -8.68
CA VAL A 13 0.60 6.37 -7.24
C VAL A 13 0.93 7.85 -7.00
N ARG A 14 0.18 8.51 -6.12
CA ARG A 14 0.34 9.92 -5.73
C ARG A 14 0.44 10.01 -4.21
N PRO A 15 1.65 9.79 -3.64
CA PRO A 15 1.82 9.83 -2.19
C PRO A 15 1.48 11.21 -1.59
N GLU A 16 1.62 12.28 -2.35
CA GLU A 16 1.30 13.65 -1.94
C GLU A 16 -0.18 13.91 -1.63
N ASP A 17 -1.09 13.01 -2.00
CA ASP A 17 -2.53 13.19 -1.76
C ASP A 17 -2.97 12.70 -0.37
N ALA A 18 -2.11 11.96 0.36
CA ALA A 18 -2.43 11.32 1.63
C ALA A 18 -1.24 11.37 2.61
N ASP A 19 -1.49 11.16 3.90
CA ASP A 19 -0.42 11.09 4.91
C ASP A 19 0.30 9.74 4.85
N LEU A 20 -0.46 8.67 4.62
CA LEU A 20 0.03 7.32 4.35
C LEU A 20 -0.60 6.79 3.06
N THR A 21 0.23 6.40 2.10
CA THR A 21 -0.17 5.67 0.91
C THR A 21 0.28 4.22 0.99
N VAL A 22 -0.66 3.29 0.89
CA VAL A 22 -0.41 1.85 0.86
C VAL A 22 -0.63 1.32 -0.55
N VAL A 23 0.43 0.87 -1.20
CA VAL A 23 0.35 0.25 -2.52
C VAL A 23 0.41 -1.27 -2.38
N GLN A 24 -0.64 -1.96 -2.79
CA GLN A 24 -0.73 -3.41 -2.75
C GLN A 24 -0.61 -4.00 -4.16
N PHE A 25 0.46 -4.75 -4.41
CA PHE A 25 0.55 -5.67 -5.55
C PHE A 25 -0.24 -6.94 -5.24
N ALA A 26 -1.23 -7.25 -6.09
CA ALA A 26 -2.13 -8.38 -5.96
C ALA A 26 -2.32 -9.09 -7.30
N THR A 27 -2.92 -10.27 -7.28
CA THR A 27 -3.42 -10.96 -8.48
C THR A 27 -4.92 -11.23 -8.34
N ALA A 28 -5.62 -11.42 -9.46
CA ALA A 28 -7.10 -11.46 -9.51
C ALA A 28 -7.75 -12.48 -8.56
N PHE A 29 -7.09 -13.62 -8.32
CA PHE A 29 -7.67 -14.74 -7.56
C PHE A 29 -7.06 -14.95 -6.16
N CYS A 30 -6.16 -14.07 -5.72
CA CYS A 30 -5.47 -14.18 -4.44
C CYS A 30 -6.40 -13.87 -3.23
N ALA A 31 -6.79 -14.90 -2.47
CA ALA A 31 -7.63 -14.72 -1.27
C ALA A 31 -6.99 -13.83 -0.18
N PRO A 32 -5.69 -13.97 0.17
CA PRO A 32 -5.04 -13.06 1.12
C PRO A 32 -5.01 -11.60 0.64
N CYS A 33 -4.95 -11.39 -0.68
CA CYS A 33 -4.97 -10.06 -1.28
C CYS A 33 -6.34 -9.39 -1.07
N ARG A 34 -7.44 -10.13 -1.30
CA ARG A 34 -8.81 -9.64 -1.05
C ARG A 34 -9.04 -9.30 0.42
N ALA A 35 -8.58 -10.15 1.34
CA ALA A 35 -8.68 -9.90 2.78
C ALA A 35 -7.94 -8.62 3.20
N THR A 36 -6.70 -8.44 2.70
CA THR A 36 -5.91 -7.23 2.96
C THR A 36 -6.55 -5.98 2.37
N LYS A 37 -7.10 -6.06 1.15
CA LYS A 37 -7.84 -4.97 0.50
C LYS A 37 -9.06 -4.55 1.31
N ALA A 38 -9.90 -5.50 1.73
CA ALA A 38 -11.08 -5.21 2.54
C ALA A 38 -10.71 -4.52 3.86
N ARG A 39 -9.60 -4.94 4.48
CA ARG A 39 -9.08 -4.31 5.69
C ARG A 39 -8.62 -2.87 5.45
N LEU A 40 -7.88 -2.61 4.37
CA LEU A 40 -7.49 -1.24 4.00
C LEU A 40 -8.73 -0.36 3.77
N THR A 41 -9.73 -0.86 3.03
CA THR A 41 -10.99 -0.13 2.83
C THR A 41 -11.70 0.19 4.15
N GLN A 42 -11.70 -0.74 5.11
CA GLN A 42 -12.25 -0.48 6.44
C GLN A 42 -11.46 0.57 7.21
N LEU A 43 -10.13 0.58 7.12
CA LEU A 43 -9.29 1.58 7.77
C LEU A 43 -9.55 2.98 7.19
N GLN A 44 -9.72 3.10 5.88
CA GLN A 44 -9.98 4.38 5.22
C GLN A 44 -11.25 5.09 5.73
N THR A 45 -12.22 4.38 6.31
CA THR A 45 -13.43 5.01 6.88
C THR A 45 -13.15 5.79 8.17
N THR A 46 -12.07 5.47 8.88
CA THR A 46 -11.68 6.10 10.16
C THR A 46 -10.38 6.90 10.06
N HIS A 47 -9.60 6.66 9.00
CA HIS A 47 -8.31 7.28 8.73
C HIS A 47 -8.37 8.04 7.39
N PRO A 48 -8.84 9.29 7.36
CA PRO A 48 -8.98 10.05 6.11
C PRO A 48 -7.64 10.34 5.43
N GLY A 49 -6.53 10.33 6.19
CA GLY A 49 -5.17 10.44 5.65
C GLY A 49 -4.61 9.15 5.04
N LEU A 50 -5.40 8.06 4.95
CA LEU A 50 -4.98 6.79 4.36
C LEU A 50 -5.46 6.65 2.90
N ALA A 51 -4.52 6.51 1.97
CA ALA A 51 -4.80 6.10 0.60
C ALA A 51 -4.38 4.63 0.38
N ALA A 52 -5.23 3.85 -0.29
CA ALA A 52 -4.94 2.49 -0.71
C ALA A 52 -4.96 2.39 -2.25
N VAL A 53 -3.84 1.99 -2.84
CA VAL A 53 -3.71 1.76 -4.29
C VAL A 53 -3.51 0.28 -4.54
N HIS A 54 -4.30 -0.30 -5.44
CA HIS A 54 -4.21 -1.72 -5.80
C HIS A 54 -3.63 -1.86 -7.20
N VAL A 55 -2.51 -2.57 -7.30
CA VAL A 55 -1.80 -2.83 -8.55
C VAL A 55 -1.96 -4.30 -8.88
N ASP A 56 -2.44 -4.59 -10.08
CA ASP A 56 -2.42 -5.95 -10.60
C ASP A 56 -1.00 -6.32 -11.04
N ALA A 57 -0.41 -7.29 -10.34
CA ALA A 57 0.96 -7.75 -10.57
C ALA A 57 1.08 -8.46 -11.93
N GLU A 58 0.01 -9.10 -12.42
CA GLU A 58 0.02 -9.82 -13.70
C GLU A 58 0.06 -8.85 -14.88
N SER A 59 -0.59 -7.70 -14.76
CA SER A 59 -0.58 -6.64 -15.78
C SER A 59 0.64 -5.71 -15.71
N GLN A 60 1.37 -5.67 -14.58
CA GLN A 60 2.45 -4.71 -14.33
C GLN A 60 3.82 -5.38 -14.13
N LEU A 61 4.19 -6.29 -15.05
CA LEU A 61 5.38 -7.14 -14.92
C LEU A 61 6.70 -6.36 -14.83
N GLU A 62 6.81 -5.20 -15.47
CA GLU A 62 8.02 -4.37 -15.38
C GLU A 62 8.21 -3.82 -13.98
N ALA A 63 7.14 -3.30 -13.37
CA ALA A 63 7.19 -2.80 -11.99
C ALA A 63 7.45 -3.93 -10.99
N VAL A 64 6.83 -5.11 -11.17
CA VAL A 64 7.08 -6.31 -10.35
C VAL A 64 8.56 -6.67 -10.34
N ARG A 65 9.22 -6.66 -11.51
CA ARG A 65 10.66 -6.93 -11.62
C ARG A 65 11.49 -5.82 -10.99
N ALA A 66 11.19 -4.56 -11.29
CA ALA A 66 11.94 -3.41 -10.79
C ALA A 66 11.89 -3.29 -9.25
N LEU A 67 10.76 -3.67 -8.64
CA LEU A 67 10.54 -3.60 -7.19
C LEU A 67 10.83 -4.90 -6.44
N ASP A 68 11.32 -5.93 -7.14
CA ASP A 68 11.56 -7.28 -6.60
C ASP A 68 10.35 -7.87 -5.83
N VAL A 69 9.18 -7.81 -6.47
CA VAL A 69 7.93 -8.39 -5.96
C VAL A 69 7.91 -9.89 -6.28
N ARG A 70 8.25 -10.71 -5.28
CA ARG A 70 8.38 -12.17 -5.43
C ARG A 70 7.13 -12.98 -5.08
N ARG A 71 6.18 -12.37 -4.37
CA ARG A 71 4.94 -13.02 -3.91
C ARG A 71 3.83 -12.00 -3.75
N THR A 72 2.59 -12.47 -3.79
CA THR A 72 1.40 -11.64 -3.52
C THR A 72 0.71 -12.06 -2.21
N PRO A 73 0.10 -11.09 -1.49
CA PRO A 73 0.23 -9.66 -1.72
C PRO A 73 1.64 -9.17 -1.34
N THR A 74 2.16 -8.16 -2.03
CA THR A 74 3.28 -7.35 -1.53
C THR A 74 2.80 -5.93 -1.36
N LEU A 75 3.11 -5.32 -0.22
CA LEU A 75 2.70 -3.96 0.12
C LEU A 75 3.91 -3.04 0.20
N PHE A 76 3.75 -1.82 -0.28
CA PHE A 76 4.67 -0.71 -0.05
C PHE A 76 3.95 0.39 0.72
N TYR A 77 4.65 0.99 1.66
CA TYR A 77 4.13 2.04 2.53
C TYR A 77 4.90 3.32 2.25
N LEU A 78 4.20 4.39 1.90
CA LEU A 78 4.80 5.67 1.58
C LEU A 78 4.20 6.77 2.46
N ASP A 79 5.05 7.65 2.96
CA ASP A 79 4.58 8.92 3.53
C ASP A 79 4.18 9.91 2.42
N ARG A 80 3.64 11.06 2.83
CA ARG A 80 3.27 12.16 1.94
C ARG A 80 4.41 12.67 1.05
N ALA A 81 5.66 12.58 1.50
CA ALA A 81 6.82 12.99 0.72
C ALA A 81 7.20 11.96 -0.37
N GLY A 82 6.58 10.78 -0.34
CA GLY A 82 6.95 9.66 -1.20
C GLY A 82 8.15 8.88 -0.67
N THR A 83 8.52 9.05 0.60
CA THR A 83 9.53 8.21 1.26
C THR A 83 8.93 6.84 1.52
N VAL A 84 9.65 5.78 1.15
CA VAL A 84 9.23 4.41 1.46
C VAL A 84 9.52 4.13 2.93
N LEU A 85 8.45 4.07 3.73
CA LEU A 85 8.49 3.73 5.15
C LEU A 85 8.81 2.25 5.38
N GLY A 86 8.42 1.41 4.42
CA GLY A 86 8.71 -0.02 4.46
C GLY A 86 7.96 -0.81 3.39
N ARG A 87 8.13 -2.14 3.45
CA ARG A 87 7.40 -3.09 2.62
C ARG A 87 7.03 -4.35 3.41
N SER A 88 5.94 -4.99 3.01
CA SER A 88 5.57 -6.33 3.47
C SER A 88 5.52 -7.29 2.29
N SER A 89 6.27 -8.40 2.38
CA SER A 89 6.23 -9.47 1.38
C SER A 89 5.33 -10.59 1.88
N GLY A 90 4.04 -10.49 1.57
CA GLY A 90 2.95 -11.28 2.13
C GLY A 90 1.89 -10.38 2.78
N ALA A 91 0.76 -10.97 3.17
CA ALA A 91 -0.25 -10.24 3.92
C ALA A 91 0.29 -9.91 5.32
N PRO A 92 0.35 -8.62 5.72
CA PRO A 92 0.76 -8.24 7.08
C PRO A 92 -0.28 -8.74 8.07
N ARG A 93 0.11 -8.87 9.35
CA ARG A 93 -0.88 -9.20 10.36
C ARG A 93 -1.90 -8.07 10.49
N PRO A 94 -3.16 -8.40 10.80
CA PRO A 94 -4.21 -7.48 11.21
C PRO A 94 -3.77 -6.26 12.03
N ASP A 95 -3.01 -6.51 13.10
CA ASP A 95 -2.64 -5.51 14.09
C ASP A 95 -1.40 -4.73 13.68
N GLU A 96 -0.47 -5.37 12.96
CA GLU A 96 0.70 -4.70 12.37
C GLU A 96 0.26 -3.64 11.35
N LEU A 97 -0.70 -3.99 10.47
CA LEU A 97 -1.23 -3.04 9.50
C LEU A 97 -1.95 -1.88 10.19
N ARG A 98 -2.75 -2.17 11.23
CA ARG A 98 -3.44 -1.14 12.01
C ARG A 98 -2.44 -0.19 12.66
N ALA A 99 -1.45 -0.73 13.38
CA ALA A 99 -0.44 0.07 14.07
C ALA A 99 0.34 0.98 13.12
N LEU A 100 0.70 0.48 11.92
CA LEU A 100 1.34 1.30 10.89
C LEU A 100 0.43 2.44 10.43
N VAL A 101 -0.85 2.17 10.19
CA VAL A 101 -1.81 3.20 9.79
C VAL A 101 -2.01 4.23 10.90
N ASP A 102 -2.20 3.80 12.14
CA ASP A 102 -2.37 4.70 13.29
C ASP A 102 -1.15 5.64 13.46
N ALA A 103 0.06 5.14 13.20
CA ALA A 103 1.30 5.90 13.32
C ALA A 103 1.51 6.95 12.22
N HIS A 104 0.95 6.73 11.01
CA HIS A 104 1.27 7.54 9.82
C HIS A 104 0.07 8.22 9.16
N ALA A 105 -1.15 7.84 9.51
CA ALA A 105 -2.40 8.48 9.10
C ALA A 105 -3.37 8.39 10.28
N PRO A 106 -3.21 9.24 11.31
CA PRO A 106 -3.98 9.12 12.55
C PRO A 106 -5.47 9.20 12.29
N ALA A 107 -6.25 8.51 13.13
CA ALA A 107 -7.71 8.54 13.03
C ALA A 107 -8.23 9.96 13.18
N ALA A 108 -9.29 10.30 12.44
CA ALA A 108 -9.96 11.58 12.64
C ALA A 108 -10.52 11.63 14.09
N PRO A 109 -10.41 12.78 14.78
CA PRO A 109 -11.05 12.92 16.08
C PRO A 109 -12.56 12.71 15.93
N ALA A 110 -13.13 11.84 16.76
CA ALA A 110 -14.58 11.71 16.87
C ALA A 110 -15.12 13.06 17.38
N SER A 111 -15.88 13.75 16.53
CA SER A 111 -16.54 15.01 16.88
C SER A 111 -17.65 14.79 17.88
#